data_AF-A0A953B0L6-F1
#
_entry.id   AF-A0A953B0L6-F1
#
_cell.length_a   1.000
_cell.length_b   1.000
_cell.length_c   1.000
_cell.angle_alpha   90.00
_cell.angle_beta   90.00
_cell.angle_gamma   90.00
#
_symmetry.space_group_name_H-M   'P 1'
#
loop_
_entity.id
_entity.type
_entity.pdbx_description
1 polymer ?
#
loop_
_entity_poly.entity_id
_entity_poly.type
_entity_poly.pdbx_seq_one_letter_code
_entity_poly.pdbx_strand_id
1 'polypeptide(L)'
;MKSFSKIGFVSLLIARLIAPGALAADATLIPLTYANVVAFFKAAKFRATEAQPRCTVFVEGEWKNRSIYNYCVIMVENSDQDIQVTFYLTDAHEMNWVTEFLDSQFFTPGETEELFRLMNSGRDARGEKLGRFRVDFHHWQPRHAELFVFSFTPLRGRR
;
A
#
# COMPACT_ATOMS: atom_id res chain seq x y z
N MET A 1 1.94 -62.44 -0.06
CA MET A 1 2.10 -61.59 1.15
C MET A 1 1.82 -60.15 0.76
N LYS A 2 0.91 -59.49 1.49
CA LYS A 2 0.45 -58.10 1.29
C LYS A 2 1.51 -57.11 1.79
N SER A 3 1.70 -55.98 1.12
CA SER A 3 2.10 -54.72 1.78
C SER A 3 1.89 -53.48 0.89
N PHE A 4 0.94 -52.64 1.32
CA PHE A 4 0.86 -51.17 1.34
C PHE A 4 1.40 -50.30 0.17
N SER A 5 0.53 -49.53 -0.48
CA SER A 5 0.26 -48.08 -0.25
C SER A 5 1.34 -47.17 -0.88
N LYS A 6 1.04 -46.22 -1.77
CA LYS A 6 0.29 -44.98 -1.46
C LYS A 6 -0.36 -44.36 -2.71
N ILE A 7 -1.65 -44.11 -2.54
CA ILE A 7 -2.47 -42.99 -3.03
C ILE A 7 -1.65 -41.87 -3.67
N GLY A 8 -1.89 -41.66 -4.96
CA GLY A 8 -1.46 -40.46 -5.67
C GLY A 8 -2.17 -39.24 -5.11
N PHE A 9 -1.38 -38.28 -4.64
CA PHE A 9 -1.86 -36.96 -4.26
C PHE A 9 -2.24 -36.20 -5.54
N VAL A 10 -3.54 -36.10 -5.82
CA VAL A 10 -4.07 -35.11 -6.75
C VAL A 10 -3.95 -33.77 -6.03
N SER A 11 -2.92 -33.00 -6.38
CA SER A 11 -2.81 -31.62 -5.93
C SER A 11 -3.85 -30.80 -6.70
N LEU A 12 -4.96 -30.51 -6.03
CA LEU A 12 -6.03 -29.65 -6.50
C LEU A 12 -5.49 -28.21 -6.56
N LEU A 13 -4.96 -27.82 -7.72
CA LEU A 13 -4.63 -26.43 -8.00
C LEU A 13 -5.95 -25.66 -8.16
N ILE A 14 -6.39 -24.97 -7.10
CA ILE A 14 -7.42 -23.95 -7.22
C ILE A 14 -6.75 -22.73 -7.87
N ALA A 15 -6.70 -22.72 -9.21
CA ALA A 15 -6.46 -21.52 -9.96
C ALA A 15 -7.70 -20.62 -9.81
N ARG A 16 -7.63 -19.62 -8.91
CA ARG A 16 -8.52 -18.47 -8.98
C ARG A 16 -8.13 -17.66 -10.22
N LEU A 17 -8.75 -17.98 -11.35
CA LEU A 17 -8.92 -17.01 -12.43
C LEU A 17 -9.81 -15.88 -11.88
N ILE A 18 -9.19 -14.79 -11.44
CA ILE A 18 -9.88 -13.51 -11.36
C ILE A 18 -9.73 -12.89 -12.74
N ALA A 19 -10.81 -12.90 -13.51
CA ALA A 19 -10.90 -12.15 -14.75
C ALA A 19 -10.68 -10.66 -14.46
N PRO A 20 -9.90 -9.92 -15.27
CA PRO A 20 -9.77 -8.48 -15.11
C PRO A 20 -11.06 -7.82 -15.60
N GLY A 21 -11.75 -7.14 -14.69
CA GLY A 21 -12.91 -6.30 -15.00
C GLY A 21 -14.27 -6.96 -14.77
N ALA A 22 -14.73 -7.02 -13.51
CA ALA A 22 -16.15 -7.02 -13.14
C ALA A 22 -16.37 -7.07 -11.61
N LEU A 23 -15.91 -6.06 -10.86
CA LEU A 23 -16.38 -5.72 -9.49
C LEU A 23 -15.97 -4.25 -9.27
N ALA A 24 -16.79 -3.26 -8.92
CA ALA A 24 -18.22 -3.16 -8.68
C ALA A 24 -18.62 -1.68 -8.86
N ALA A 25 -19.82 -1.44 -9.37
CA ALA A 25 -20.51 -0.16 -9.21
C ALA A 25 -20.80 0.09 -7.71
N ASP A 26 -20.60 1.33 -7.26
CA ASP A 26 -20.90 1.87 -5.91
C ASP A 26 -20.30 1.14 -4.69
N ALA A 27 -18.99 0.89 -4.71
CA ALA A 27 -18.26 0.72 -3.46
C ALA A 27 -18.29 2.03 -2.66
N THR A 28 -18.92 2.03 -1.48
CA THR A 28 -18.89 3.19 -0.58
C THR A 28 -17.46 3.45 -0.17
N LEU A 29 -16.89 4.58 -0.61
CA LEU A 29 -15.52 4.97 -0.30
C LEU A 29 -15.33 5.11 1.21
N ILE A 30 -14.27 4.52 1.74
CA ILE A 30 -13.85 4.75 3.11
C ILE A 30 -13.14 6.10 3.18
N PRO A 31 -13.46 6.98 4.14
CA PRO A 31 -12.72 8.23 4.30
C PRO A 31 -11.23 7.97 4.54
N LEU A 32 -10.37 8.67 3.81
CA LEU A 32 -8.92 8.67 4.07
C LEU A 32 -8.67 9.44 5.37
N THR A 33 -8.66 8.73 6.50
CA THR A 33 -8.36 9.26 7.82
C THR A 33 -7.19 8.48 8.43
N TYR A 34 -6.45 9.10 9.34
CA TYR A 34 -5.36 8.43 10.05
C TYR A 34 -5.79 7.07 10.63
N ALA A 35 -6.94 7.04 11.33
CA ALA A 35 -7.45 5.83 11.94
C ALA A 35 -7.75 4.74 10.91
N ASN A 36 -8.32 5.10 9.76
CA ASN A 36 -8.66 4.13 8.71
C ASN A 36 -7.40 3.60 8.00
N VAL A 37 -6.41 4.46 7.73
CA VAL A 37 -5.13 4.04 7.13
C VAL A 37 -4.33 3.14 8.09
N VAL A 38 -4.28 3.50 9.38
CA VAL A 38 -3.67 2.64 10.41
C VAL A 38 -4.40 1.30 10.52
N ALA A 39 -5.74 1.30 10.48
CA ALA A 39 -6.53 0.07 10.50
C ALA A 39 -6.27 -0.82 9.28
N PHE A 40 -6.12 -0.23 8.09
CA PHE A 40 -5.77 -0.93 6.86
C PHE A 40 -4.45 -1.71 7.02
N PHE A 41 -3.36 -1.05 7.45
CA PHE A 41 -2.07 -1.73 7.63
C PHE A 41 -2.05 -2.69 8.83
N LYS A 42 -2.83 -2.45 9.89
CA LYS A 42 -3.00 -3.43 10.97
C LYS A 42 -3.68 -4.72 10.49
N ALA A 43 -4.66 -4.61 9.59
CA ALA A 43 -5.35 -5.78 9.01
C ALA A 43 -4.41 -6.64 8.15
N ALA A 44 -3.40 -6.02 7.54
CA ALA A 44 -2.32 -6.69 6.81
C ALA A 44 -1.29 -7.42 7.70
N LYS A 45 -1.49 -7.43 9.04
CA LYS A 45 -0.66 -8.15 10.03
C LYS A 45 0.78 -7.64 10.18
N PHE A 46 1.05 -6.42 9.74
CA PHE A 46 2.30 -5.74 10.06
C PHE A 46 2.55 -5.64 11.56
N ARG A 47 3.83 -5.66 11.96
CA ARG A 47 4.21 -5.25 13.31
C ARG A 47 4.09 -3.73 13.39
N ALA A 48 3.13 -3.26 14.17
CA ALA A 48 2.88 -1.83 14.36
C ALA A 48 3.54 -1.32 15.65
N THR A 49 4.22 -0.19 15.56
CA THR A 49 4.70 0.59 16.71
C THR A 49 4.10 1.99 16.62
N GLU A 50 3.39 2.41 17.66
CA GLU A 50 2.99 3.80 17.79
C GLU A 50 4.23 4.61 18.23
N ALA A 51 4.79 5.39 17.31
CA ALA A 51 6.00 6.16 17.58
C ALA A 51 5.67 7.47 18.31
N GLN A 52 4.51 8.07 18.00
CA GLN A 52 3.92 9.26 18.62
C GLN A 52 2.39 9.21 18.43
N PRO A 53 1.58 10.00 19.17
CA PRO A 53 0.10 9.98 19.07
C PRO A 53 -0.49 10.21 17.67
N ARG A 54 0.31 10.77 16.74
CA ARG A 54 -0.09 11.09 15.36
C ARG A 54 0.81 10.41 14.32
N CYS A 55 1.65 9.47 14.74
CA CYS A 55 2.60 8.75 13.87
C CYS A 55 2.65 7.27 14.26
N THR A 56 2.21 6.41 13.35
CA THR A 56 2.34 4.95 13.51
C THR A 56 3.31 4.44 12.46
N VAL A 57 4.25 3.61 12.90
CA VAL A 57 5.25 2.97 12.04
C VAL A 57 4.97 1.47 11.99
N PHE A 58 4.87 0.93 10.79
CA PHE A 58 4.74 -0.48 10.50
C PHE A 58 6.04 -1.00 9.93
N VAL A 59 6.49 -2.15 10.42
CA VAL A 59 7.73 -2.78 9.96
C VAL A 59 7.48 -4.24 9.66
N GLU A 60 7.91 -4.67 8.50
CA GLU A 60 8.02 -6.08 8.12
C GLU A 60 9.38 -6.32 7.47
N GLY A 61 9.89 -7.54 7.57
CA GLY A 61 11.12 -7.92 6.91
C GLY A 61 11.52 -9.35 7.18
N GLU A 62 12.31 -9.88 6.27
CA GLU A 62 12.80 -11.24 6.32
C GLU A 62 14.19 -11.37 5.66
N TRP A 63 14.92 -12.38 6.09
CA TRP A 63 16.18 -12.73 5.47
C TRP A 63 15.92 -13.52 4.19
N LYS A 64 16.19 -12.91 3.03
CA LYS A 64 16.11 -13.60 1.74
C LYS A 64 17.20 -14.67 1.63
N ASN A 65 18.36 -14.39 2.22
CA ASN A 65 19.48 -15.32 2.41
C ASN A 65 20.42 -14.80 3.52
N ARG A 66 21.60 -15.41 3.69
CA ARG A 66 22.56 -15.05 4.75
C ARG A 66 23.13 -13.62 4.66
N SER A 67 22.99 -12.95 3.53
CA SER A 67 23.62 -11.65 3.26
C SER A 67 22.63 -10.58 2.82
N ILE A 68 21.36 -10.93 2.59
CA ILE A 68 20.33 -10.00 2.10
C ILE A 68 19.14 -10.07 3.04
N TYR A 69 18.87 -8.93 3.69
CA TYR A 69 17.69 -8.71 4.50
C TYR A 69 16.78 -7.75 3.75
N ASN A 70 15.58 -8.23 3.39
CA ASN A 70 14.56 -7.42 2.78
C ASN A 70 13.64 -6.89 3.87
N TYR A 71 13.23 -5.64 3.78
CA TYR A 71 12.28 -5.06 4.69
C TYR A 71 11.51 -3.92 4.05
N CYS A 72 10.36 -3.64 4.65
CA CYS A 72 9.61 -2.44 4.40
C CYS A 72 9.31 -1.71 5.71
N VAL A 73 9.31 -0.39 5.62
CA VAL A 73 8.85 0.50 6.70
C VAL A 73 7.76 1.38 6.11
N ILE A 74 6.57 1.30 6.71
CA ILE A 74 5.44 2.14 6.33
C ILE A 74 5.17 3.09 7.49
N MET A 75 5.27 4.39 7.26
CA MET A 75 4.97 5.41 8.26
C MET A 75 3.69 6.12 7.86
N VAL A 76 2.73 6.14 8.78
CA VAL A 76 1.49 6.89 8.63
C VAL A 76 1.54 8.05 9.61
N GLU A 77 1.44 9.26 9.09
CA GLU A 77 1.53 10.51 9.83
C GLU A 77 0.26 11.33 9.62
N ASN A 78 -0.23 11.95 10.69
CA ASN A 78 -1.40 12.80 10.67
C ASN A 78 -0.99 14.21 11.09
N SER A 79 -0.92 15.16 10.17
CA SER A 79 -0.70 16.57 10.51
C SER A 79 -2.05 17.29 10.63
N ASP A 80 -2.02 18.60 10.92
CA ASP A 80 -3.24 19.42 10.95
C ASP A 80 -3.79 19.71 9.55
N GLN A 81 -2.99 19.43 8.51
CA GLN A 81 -3.29 19.80 7.11
C GLN A 81 -3.52 18.57 6.24
N ASP A 82 -2.83 17.47 6.51
CA ASP A 82 -2.76 16.30 5.64
C ASP A 82 -2.61 14.99 6.41
N ILE A 83 -2.80 13.90 5.67
CA ILE A 83 -2.33 12.57 6.06
C ILE A 83 -1.19 12.22 5.13
N GLN A 84 -0.04 11.92 5.69
CA GLN A 84 1.13 11.48 4.95
C GLN A 84 1.33 9.97 5.14
N VAL A 85 1.59 9.26 4.05
CA VAL A 85 1.98 7.86 4.05
C VAL A 85 3.30 7.73 3.34
N THR A 86 4.30 7.26 4.07
CA THR A 86 5.67 7.06 3.58
C THR A 86 5.98 5.57 3.51
N PHE A 87 6.48 5.11 2.38
CA PHE A 87 6.90 3.73 2.14
C PHE A 87 8.40 3.71 1.88
N TYR A 88 9.17 3.04 2.74
CA TYR A 88 10.57 2.72 2.51
C TYR A 88 10.68 1.22 2.22
N LEU A 89 11.25 0.84 1.07
CA LEU A 89 11.14 -0.52 0.52
C LEU A 89 12.48 -0.98 -0.02
N THR A 90 12.98 -2.16 0.35
CA THR A 90 14.28 -2.65 -0.15
C THR A 90 14.21 -3.63 -1.33
N ASP A 91 13.03 -4.09 -1.73
CA ASP A 91 12.82 -5.02 -2.85
C ASP A 91 11.49 -4.70 -3.56
N ALA A 92 11.39 -5.03 -4.85
CA ALA A 92 10.20 -4.82 -5.67
C ALA A 92 8.96 -5.58 -5.15
N HIS A 93 9.15 -6.68 -4.41
CA HIS A 93 8.03 -7.38 -3.77
C HIS A 93 7.30 -6.49 -2.75
N GLU A 94 8.03 -5.62 -2.05
CA GLU A 94 7.47 -4.69 -1.07
C GLU A 94 6.71 -3.53 -1.73
N MET A 95 6.95 -3.27 -3.02
CA MET A 95 6.18 -2.27 -3.78
C MET A 95 4.70 -2.64 -3.92
N ASN A 96 4.35 -3.92 -3.72
CA ASN A 96 2.95 -4.34 -3.66
C ASN A 96 2.18 -3.59 -2.57
N TRP A 97 2.82 -3.16 -1.48
CA TRP A 97 2.13 -2.39 -0.44
C TRP A 97 1.76 -0.97 -0.89
N VAL A 98 2.57 -0.38 -1.78
CA VAL A 98 2.22 0.90 -2.40
C VAL A 98 1.00 0.71 -3.30
N THR A 99 1.03 -0.31 -4.16
CA THR A 99 -0.08 -0.57 -5.09
C THR A 99 -1.36 -0.95 -4.36
N GLU A 100 -1.30 -1.83 -3.35
CA GLU A 100 -2.44 -2.21 -2.52
C GLU A 100 -3.04 -1.02 -1.76
N PHE A 101 -2.21 -0.08 -1.28
CA PHE A 101 -2.71 1.13 -0.65
C PHE A 101 -3.40 2.06 -1.67
N LEU A 102 -2.81 2.29 -2.85
CA LEU A 102 -3.38 3.17 -3.87
C LEU A 102 -4.63 2.58 -4.55
N ASP A 103 -4.76 1.26 -4.60
CA ASP A 103 -5.95 0.53 -5.09
C ASP A 103 -6.97 0.20 -3.99
N SER A 104 -6.74 0.71 -2.78
CA SER A 104 -7.65 0.48 -1.65
C SER A 104 -8.96 1.26 -1.75
N GLN A 105 -9.88 0.97 -0.84
CA GLN A 105 -11.21 1.59 -0.75
C GLN A 105 -11.19 3.09 -0.37
N PHE A 106 -10.02 3.69 -0.20
CA PHE A 106 -9.89 5.13 0.05
C PHE A 106 -10.12 5.98 -1.20
N PHE A 107 -9.84 5.43 -2.38
CA PHE A 107 -9.77 6.15 -3.64
C PHE A 107 -10.83 5.66 -4.63
N THR A 108 -11.34 6.58 -5.44
CA THR A 108 -12.12 6.20 -6.62
C THR A 108 -11.21 5.61 -7.69
N PRO A 109 -11.74 4.81 -8.64
CA PRO A 109 -10.92 4.29 -9.75
C PRO A 109 -10.15 5.39 -10.51
N GLY A 110 -10.76 6.56 -10.72
CA GLY A 110 -10.10 7.69 -11.37
C GLY A 110 -9.02 8.35 -10.51
N GLU A 111 -9.19 8.40 -9.19
CA GLU A 111 -8.14 8.85 -8.27
C GLU A 111 -6.97 7.85 -8.26
N THR A 112 -7.26 6.55 -8.23
CA THR A 112 -6.27 5.47 -8.28
C THR A 112 -5.45 5.50 -9.57
N GLU A 113 -6.10 5.63 -10.74
CA GLU A 113 -5.40 5.71 -12.03
C GLU A 113 -4.41 6.89 -12.07
N GLU A 114 -4.86 8.06 -11.59
CA GLU A 114 -4.01 9.25 -11.58
C GLU A 114 -2.88 9.17 -10.54
N LEU A 115 -3.11 8.52 -9.39
CA LEU A 115 -2.06 8.22 -8.40
C LEU A 115 -1.01 7.26 -8.95
N PHE A 116 -1.43 6.22 -9.68
CA PHE A 116 -0.49 5.34 -10.38
C PHE A 116 0.26 6.07 -11.48
N ARG A 117 -0.39 6.97 -12.23
CA ARG A 117 0.29 7.82 -13.22
C ARG A 117 1.35 8.70 -12.55
N LEU A 118 1.04 9.26 -11.37
CA LEU A 118 1.96 10.08 -10.61
C LEU A 118 3.18 9.28 -10.17
N MET A 119 2.96 8.12 -9.54
CA MET A 119 3.99 7.20 -9.08
C MET A 119 4.93 6.77 -10.20
N ASN A 120 4.36 6.43 -11.37
CA ASN A 120 5.12 5.97 -12.54
C ASN A 120 5.74 7.10 -13.37
N SER A 121 5.47 8.38 -13.04
CA SER A 121 6.01 9.51 -13.79
C SER A 121 7.51 9.72 -13.57
N GLY A 122 8.07 9.13 -12.50
CA GLY A 122 9.46 9.34 -12.08
C GLY A 122 9.76 10.77 -11.63
N ARG A 123 8.74 11.60 -11.39
CA ARG A 123 8.88 13.00 -10.97
C ARG A 123 8.13 13.25 -9.67
N ASP A 124 8.71 14.11 -8.85
CA ASP A 124 8.02 14.68 -7.70
C ASP A 124 6.86 15.56 -8.17
N ALA A 125 5.82 15.62 -7.34
CA ALA A 125 4.66 16.47 -7.54
C ALA A 125 4.35 17.24 -6.26
N ARG A 126 3.90 18.48 -6.43
CA ARG A 126 3.54 19.35 -5.32
C ARG A 126 2.26 20.09 -5.62
N GLY A 127 1.25 19.83 -4.81
CA GLY A 127 -0.03 20.48 -4.86
C GLY A 127 -0.93 19.98 -6.00
N GLU A 128 -0.66 18.80 -6.55
CA GLU A 128 -1.41 18.25 -7.68
C GLU A 128 -2.84 17.94 -7.26
N LYS A 129 -3.81 18.40 -8.05
CA LYS A 129 -5.22 18.15 -7.77
C LYS A 129 -5.59 16.77 -8.31
N LEU A 130 -5.90 15.84 -7.41
CA LEU A 130 -6.30 14.47 -7.70
C LEU A 130 -7.65 14.17 -7.06
N GLY A 131 -8.71 14.26 -7.86
CA GLY A 131 -10.09 14.07 -7.40
C GLY A 131 -10.42 14.96 -6.21
N ARG A 132 -10.63 14.34 -5.05
CA ARG A 132 -10.98 14.98 -3.78
C ARG A 132 -9.79 15.52 -3.00
N PHE A 133 -8.56 15.31 -3.46
CA PHE A 133 -7.34 15.64 -2.75
C PHE A 133 -6.47 16.64 -3.52
N ARG A 134 -5.69 17.39 -2.75
CA ARG A 134 -4.42 17.94 -3.20
C ARG A 134 -3.32 16.99 -2.72
N VAL A 135 -2.47 16.55 -3.63
CA VAL A 135 -1.46 15.52 -3.37
C VAL A 135 -0.07 16.10 -3.60
N ASP A 136 0.78 15.92 -2.60
CA ASP A 136 2.23 16.04 -2.73
C ASP A 136 2.80 14.63 -2.83
N PHE A 137 3.70 14.40 -3.78
CA PHE A 137 4.33 13.11 -4.02
C PHE A 137 5.84 13.29 -4.20
N HIS A 138 6.61 12.47 -3.49
CA HIS A 138 8.05 12.39 -3.66
C HIS A 138 8.48 10.94 -3.87
N HIS A 139 9.38 10.74 -4.82
CA HIS A 139 10.00 9.45 -5.06
C HIS A 139 11.52 9.58 -5.02
N TRP A 140 12.15 8.82 -4.13
CA TRP A 140 13.60 8.73 -4.04
C TRP A 140 14.07 7.29 -4.05
N GLN A 141 15.08 7.00 -4.87
CA GLN A 141 15.69 5.68 -4.99
C GLN A 141 17.15 5.72 -4.48
N PRO A 142 17.40 5.55 -3.17
CA PRO A 142 18.74 5.27 -2.66
C PRO A 142 19.28 3.91 -3.18
N ARG A 143 20.58 3.66 -2.96
CA ARG A 143 21.31 2.53 -3.57
C ARG A 143 20.62 1.15 -3.50
N HIS A 144 19.89 0.88 -2.43
CA HIS A 144 19.28 -0.43 -2.13
C HIS A 144 17.83 -0.33 -1.66
N ALA A 145 17.16 0.80 -1.90
CA ALA A 145 15.78 0.97 -1.49
C ALA A 145 15.06 1.99 -2.38
N GLU A 146 13.74 2.01 -2.26
CA GLU A 146 12.84 3.01 -2.81
C GLU A 146 12.03 3.64 -1.68
N LEU A 147 11.86 4.95 -1.78
CA LEU A 147 11.10 5.77 -0.85
C LEU A 147 9.99 6.47 -1.61
N PHE A 148 8.74 6.17 -1.27
CA PHE A 148 7.57 6.85 -1.79
C PHE A 148 6.90 7.63 -0.66
N VAL A 149 6.70 8.92 -0.84
CA VAL A 149 6.01 9.78 0.12
C VAL A 149 4.77 10.34 -0.55
N PHE A 150 3.60 10.03 -0.01
CA PHE A 150 2.34 10.63 -0.44
C PHE A 150 1.76 11.46 0.71
N SER A 151 1.53 12.75 0.48
CA SER A 151 0.75 13.59 1.38
C SER A 151 -0.59 13.93 0.74
N PHE A 152 -1.67 13.67 1.46
CA PHE A 152 -3.05 13.90 1.00
C PHE A 152 -3.69 15.00 1.84
N THR A 153 -3.85 16.17 1.23
CA THR A 153 -4.64 17.27 1.79
C THR A 153 -6.06 17.22 1.22
N PRO A 154 -7.10 16.99 2.05
CA PRO A 154 -8.47 17.02 1.58
C PRO A 154 -8.82 18.39 1.00
N LEU A 155 -9.37 18.43 -0.21
CA LEU A 155 -9.95 19.65 -0.73
C LEU A 155 -11.21 19.94 0.07
N ARG A 156 -11.18 21.01 0.87
CA ARG A 156 -12.40 21.49 1.53
C ARG A 156 -13.41 21.82 0.44
N GLY A 157 -14.47 21.01 0.33
CA GLY A 157 -15.67 21.43 -0.37
C GLY A 157 -16.15 22.74 0.25
N ARG A 158 -16.60 23.70 -0.56
CA ARG A 158 -17.43 24.79 -0.04
C ARG A 158 -18.55 24.13 0.78
N ARG A 159 -18.49 24.30 2.10
CA ARG A 159 -19.68 24.11 2.94
C ARG A 159 -20.75 25.10 2.51
#